data_AF-A0A847JJ00-F1
#
_entry.id   AF-A0A847JJ00-F1
#
_cell.length_a   1.000
_cell.length_b   1.000
_cell.length_c   1.000
_cell.angle_alpha   90.00
_cell.angle_beta   90.00
_cell.angle_gamma   90.00
#
_symmetry.space_group_name_H-M   'P 1'
#
loop_
_entity.id
_entity.type
_entity.pdbx_description
1 polymer ?
#
loop_
_entity_poly.entity_id
_entity_poly.type
_entity_poly.pdbx_seq_one_letter_code
_entity_poly.pdbx_strand_id
1 'polypeptide(L)'
;GCRYCMMACPYKARSFVHHELEDQKPWAPRGIGTVESCTLCVHRVDRGEAPACVQACASSGRAILFGDLSDPTSEIAQAVATVATKQIRGDLGVDPGVRYRNL
;
A
#
# COMPACT_ATOMS: atom_id res chain seq x y z
N GLY A 1 0.45 -17.16 13.76
CA GLY A 1 -0.91 -16.70 13.35
C GLY A 1 -1.56 -17.70 12.40
N CYS A 2 -2.89 -17.80 12.41
CA CYS A 2 -3.67 -18.81 11.67
C CYS A 2 -3.70 -18.66 10.14
N ARG A 3 -3.10 -17.59 9.57
CA ARG A 3 -2.99 -17.31 8.13
C ARG A 3 -4.30 -17.12 7.36
N TYR A 4 -5.44 -17.09 8.04
CA TYR A 4 -6.74 -16.94 7.37
C TYR A 4 -6.88 -15.60 6.63
N CYS A 5 -6.24 -14.54 7.14
CA CYS A 5 -6.17 -13.24 6.46
C CYS A 5 -5.44 -13.29 5.11
N MET A 6 -4.50 -14.22 4.90
CA MET A 6 -3.82 -14.42 3.63
C MET A 6 -4.76 -15.07 2.62
N MET A 7 -5.51 -16.09 3.04
CA MET A 7 -6.48 -16.79 2.20
C MET A 7 -7.65 -15.87 1.80
N ALA A 8 -8.10 -15.02 2.73
CA ALA A 8 -9.19 -14.08 2.47
C ALA A 8 -8.80 -12.94 1.52
N CYS A 9 -7.50 -12.62 1.37
CA CYS A 9 -7.06 -11.50 0.54
C CYS A 9 -7.07 -11.88 -0.94
N PRO A 10 -7.92 -11.27 -1.79
CA PRO A 10 -8.01 -11.64 -3.21
C PRO A 10 -6.77 -11.24 -4.03
N TYR A 11 -5.93 -10.37 -3.46
CA TYR A 11 -4.72 -9.83 -4.10
C TYR A 11 -3.45 -10.61 -3.75
N LYS A 12 -3.51 -11.55 -2.80
CA LYS A 12 -2.33 -12.26 -2.27
C LYS A 12 -1.21 -11.32 -1.82
N ALA A 13 -1.56 -10.10 -1.38
CA ALA A 13 -0.63 -9.03 -1.01
C ALA A 13 -0.19 -9.10 0.48
N ARG A 14 -0.17 -10.31 1.04
CA ARG A 14 0.23 -10.58 2.42
C ARG A 14 1.34 -11.61 2.44
N SER A 15 2.37 -11.37 3.25
CA SER A 15 3.52 -12.26 3.43
C SER A 15 3.55 -12.81 4.85
N PHE A 16 4.08 -14.02 5.04
CA PHE A 16 4.18 -14.64 6.36
C PHE A 16 5.64 -14.79 6.77
N VAL A 17 5.94 -14.49 8.03
CA VAL A 17 7.27 -14.65 8.60
C VAL A 17 7.47 -16.10 9.04
N HIS A 18 8.24 -16.85 8.25
CA HIS A 18 8.45 -18.29 8.43
C HIS A 18 9.59 -18.66 9.38
N HIS A 19 10.50 -17.73 9.67
CA HIS A 19 11.70 -17.93 10.47
C HIS A 19 11.87 -16.77 11.45
N GLU A 20 12.76 -16.93 12.43
CA GLU A 20 13.13 -15.84 13.33
C GLU A 20 13.89 -14.75 12.54
N LEU A 21 13.55 -13.49 12.80
CA LEU A 21 14.16 -12.34 12.15
C LEU A 21 15.05 -11.61 13.15
N GLU A 22 16.25 -11.24 12.73
CA GLU A 22 17.18 -10.39 13.48
C GLU A 22 17.12 -8.94 12.95
N ASP A 23 17.74 -7.99 13.67
CA ASP A 23 17.90 -6.59 13.27
C ASP A 23 16.61 -5.87 12.80
N GLN A 24 15.52 -6.16 13.48
CA GLN A 24 14.21 -5.60 13.12
C GLN A 24 14.13 -4.11 13.43
N LYS A 25 13.41 -3.39 12.58
CA LYS A 25 13.13 -1.97 12.79
C LYS A 25 12.20 -1.78 13.99
N PRO A 26 12.48 -0.88 14.95
CA PRO A 26 11.63 -0.65 16.13
C PRO A 26 10.18 -0.30 15.82
N TRP A 27 9.93 0.33 14.67
CA TRP A 27 8.59 0.73 14.20
C TRP A 27 7.89 -0.34 13.35
N ALA A 28 8.54 -1.48 13.11
CA ALA A 28 7.97 -2.63 12.42
C ALA A 28 8.52 -3.96 12.96
N PRO A 29 8.39 -4.23 14.27
CA PRO A 29 8.81 -5.50 14.87
C PRO A 29 7.89 -6.62 14.36
N ARG A 30 8.51 -7.69 13.89
CA ARG A 30 7.92 -8.84 13.21
C ARG A 30 8.49 -10.13 13.82
N GLY A 31 7.69 -10.81 14.63
CA GLY A 31 8.05 -12.13 15.15
C GLY A 31 7.75 -13.26 14.17
N ILE A 32 8.43 -14.40 14.36
CA ILE A 32 8.07 -15.66 13.69
C ILE A 32 6.57 -15.93 13.87
N GLY A 33 5.91 -16.32 12.78
CA GLY A 33 4.48 -16.60 12.81
C GLY A 33 3.56 -15.41 12.55
N THR A 34 4.10 -14.23 12.23
CA THR A 34 3.34 -12.99 11.96
C THR A 34 3.09 -12.82 10.46
N VAL A 35 1.94 -12.25 10.10
CA VAL A 35 1.62 -11.85 8.71
C VAL A 35 1.91 -10.36 8.55
N GLU A 36 2.55 -9.99 7.46
CA GLU A 36 2.82 -8.62 7.06
C GLU A 36 2.13 -8.27 5.72
N SER A 37 1.92 -6.98 5.50
CA SER A 37 1.42 -6.42 4.24
C SER A 37 1.90 -4.98 4.06
N CYS A 38 1.70 -4.41 2.89
CA CYS A 38 1.87 -2.97 2.71
C CYS A 38 0.94 -2.21 3.66
N THR A 39 1.50 -1.32 4.48
CA THR A 39 0.76 -0.45 5.41
C THR A 39 0.76 1.01 4.94
N LEU A 40 1.01 1.23 3.64
CA LEU A 40 1.18 2.56 3.06
C LEU A 40 2.25 3.41 3.79
N CYS A 41 3.26 2.72 4.36
CA CYS A 41 4.29 3.34 5.19
C CYS A 41 3.71 4.19 6.33
N VAL A 42 2.70 3.70 7.06
CA VAL A 42 2.04 4.43 8.17
C VAL A 42 3.02 5.17 9.10
N HIS A 43 4.12 4.53 9.51
CA HIS A 43 5.18 5.12 10.33
C HIS A 43 5.85 6.39 9.75
N ARG A 44 5.79 6.59 8.43
CA ARG A 44 6.26 7.80 7.74
C ARG A 44 5.12 8.80 7.58
N VAL A 45 3.94 8.32 7.19
CA VAL A 45 2.75 9.15 6.99
C VAL A 45 2.37 9.88 8.28
N ASP A 46 2.45 9.20 9.44
CA ASP A 46 2.20 9.78 10.76
C ASP A 46 3.19 10.91 11.12
N ARG A 47 4.35 10.97 10.45
CA ARG A 47 5.36 12.04 10.59
C ARG A 47 5.26 13.10 9.49
N GLY A 48 4.25 13.03 8.62
CA GLY A 48 4.10 13.90 7.47
C GLY A 48 5.07 13.61 6.32
N GLU A 49 5.71 12.44 6.32
CA GLU A 49 6.64 12.03 5.26
C GLU A 49 5.93 11.22 4.17
N ALA A 50 6.41 11.33 2.93
CA ALA A 50 5.95 10.49 1.83
C ALA A 50 6.34 9.01 2.04
N PRO A 51 5.51 8.05 1.59
CA PRO A 51 5.87 6.63 1.60
C PRO A 51 7.18 6.34 0.88
N ALA A 52 7.89 5.30 1.33
CA ALA A 52 9.21 4.96 0.81
C ALA A 52 9.19 4.64 -0.70
N CYS A 53 8.16 3.93 -1.18
CA CYS A 53 8.00 3.62 -2.60
C CYS A 53 7.74 4.88 -3.45
N VAL A 54 6.97 5.84 -2.94
CA VAL A 54 6.69 7.12 -3.60
C VAL A 54 7.97 7.95 -3.72
N GLN A 55 8.73 8.05 -2.62
CA GLN A 55 10.01 8.77 -2.61
C GLN A 55 11.01 8.13 -3.57
N ALA A 56 11.10 6.79 -3.61
CA ALA A 56 11.99 6.08 -4.52
C ALA A 56 11.63 6.33 -6.00
N CYS A 57 10.33 6.37 -6.33
CA CYS A 57 9.88 6.63 -7.69
C CYS A 57 9.95 8.11 -8.11
N ALA A 58 10.24 9.05 -7.20
CA ALA A 58 10.21 10.49 -7.48
C ALA A 58 11.18 10.88 -8.59
N SER A 59 12.38 10.29 -8.62
CA SER A 59 13.41 10.53 -9.65
C SER A 59 13.23 9.69 -10.91
N SER A 60 12.38 8.67 -10.88
CA SER A 60 12.20 7.68 -11.97
C SER A 60 10.88 7.84 -12.72
N GLY A 61 10.34 9.07 -12.78
CA GLY A 61 9.14 9.38 -13.55
C GLY A 61 7.82 9.35 -12.78
N ARG A 62 7.86 9.36 -11.44
CA ARG A 62 6.68 9.53 -10.55
C ARG A 62 5.55 8.52 -10.84
N ALA A 63 5.92 7.24 -10.96
CA ALA A 63 4.97 6.16 -11.25
C ALA A 63 3.92 5.93 -10.15
N ILE A 64 4.20 6.34 -8.91
CA ILE A 64 3.31 6.18 -7.76
C ILE A 64 2.97 7.57 -7.22
N LEU A 65 1.67 7.89 -7.21
CA LEU A 65 1.12 9.05 -6.53
C LEU A 65 0.47 8.60 -5.22
N PHE A 66 0.64 9.39 -4.17
CA PHE A 66 0.10 9.11 -2.84
C PHE A 66 -0.42 10.39 -2.21
N GLY A 67 -1.57 10.30 -1.54
CA GLY A 67 -2.23 11.42 -0.87
C GLY A 67 -3.62 11.01 -0.40
N ASP A 68 -4.39 11.98 0.09
CA ASP A 68 -5.76 11.77 0.50
C ASP A 68 -6.71 11.82 -0.70
N LEU A 69 -7.39 10.71 -1.00
CA LEU A 69 -8.39 10.62 -2.06
C LEU A 69 -9.68 11.42 -1.73
N SER A 70 -9.89 11.74 -0.46
CA SER A 70 -11.07 12.45 0.06
C SER A 70 -10.91 13.96 -0.06
N ASP A 71 -9.66 14.45 -0.10
CA ASP A 71 -9.35 15.86 -0.26
C ASP A 71 -9.29 16.21 -1.77
N PRO A 72 -10.25 16.99 -2.30
CA PRO A 72 -10.29 17.35 -3.72
C PRO A 72 -9.12 18.25 -4.14
N THR A 73 -8.41 18.86 -3.19
CA THR A 73 -7.22 19.67 -3.46
C THR A 73 -5.95 18.83 -3.59
N SER A 74 -6.00 17.54 -3.22
CA SER A 74 -4.86 16.64 -3.31
C SER A 74 -4.52 16.28 -4.77
N GLU A 75 -3.22 16.12 -5.05
CA GLU A 75 -2.75 15.75 -6.38
C GLU A 75 -3.35 14.42 -6.85
N ILE A 76 -3.50 13.44 -5.96
CA ILE A 76 -4.06 12.14 -6.31
C ILE A 76 -5.56 12.21 -6.61
N ALA A 77 -6.34 13.00 -5.86
CA ALA A 77 -7.76 13.17 -6.12
C ALA A 77 -8.00 13.83 -7.49
N GLN A 78 -7.22 14.86 -7.82
CA GLN A 78 -7.24 15.51 -9.12
C GLN A 78 -6.79 14.58 -10.26
N ALA A 79 -5.75 13.77 -10.03
CA ALA A 79 -5.27 12.81 -11.03
C ALA A 79 -6.32 11.73 -11.34
N VAL A 80 -7.00 11.20 -10.33
CA VAL A 80 -8.05 10.19 -10.53
C VAL A 80 -9.32 10.79 -11.17
N ALA A 81 -9.63 12.06 -10.90
CA ALA A 81 -10.75 12.75 -11.54
C ALA A 81 -10.51 13.07 -13.02
N THR A 82 -9.24 13.23 -13.43
CA THR A 82 -8.87 13.64 -14.80
C THR A 82 -8.47 12.49 -15.71
N VAL A 83 -7.98 11.38 -15.15
CA VAL A 83 -7.46 10.25 -15.91
C VAL A 83 -8.28 9.00 -15.62
N ALA A 84 -8.61 8.23 -16.65
CA ALA A 84 -9.26 6.93 -16.47
C ALA A 84 -8.37 6.00 -15.62
N THR A 85 -8.92 5.54 -14.51
CA THR A 85 -8.25 4.60 -13.61
C THR A 85 -9.08 3.34 -13.43
N LYS A 86 -8.41 2.26 -13.02
CA LYS A 86 -9.01 0.95 -12.83
C LYS A 86 -8.60 0.38 -11.48
N GLN A 87 -9.56 -0.23 -10.79
CA GLN A 87 -9.32 -1.02 -9.59
C GLN A 87 -9.04 -2.46 -10.00
N ILE A 88 -7.98 -3.05 -9.44
CA ILE A 88 -7.73 -4.48 -9.62
C ILE A 88 -8.82 -5.24 -8.87
N ARG A 89 -9.39 -6.25 -9.54
CA ARG A 89 -10.51 -7.04 -9.02
C ARG A 89 -11.72 -6.19 -8.60
N GLY A 90 -12.05 -5.17 -9.39
CA GLY A 90 -13.25 -4.34 -9.17
C GLY A 90 -14.56 -5.15 -9.15
N ASP A 91 -14.58 -6.34 -9.76
CA ASP A 91 -15.68 -7.32 -9.71
C ASP A 91 -16.08 -7.72 -8.28
N LEU A 92 -15.15 -7.61 -7.32
CA LEU A 92 -15.38 -8.03 -5.93
C LEU A 92 -16.05 -6.97 -5.05
N GLY A 93 -16.20 -5.73 -5.52
CA GLY A 93 -16.86 -4.65 -4.76
C GLY A 93 -16.15 -4.24 -3.46
N VAL A 94 -14.85 -4.55 -3.31
CA VAL A 94 -14.07 -4.27 -2.08
C VAL A 94 -13.44 -2.86 -2.05
N ASP A 95 -13.73 -2.04 -3.05
CA ASP A 95 -13.29 -0.65 -3.22
C ASP A 95 -11.84 -0.36 -2.77
N PRO A 96 -10.83 -0.97 -3.42
CA PRO A 96 -9.44 -0.74 -3.03
C PRO A 96 -9.03 0.72 -3.29
N GLY A 97 -8.37 1.34 -2.31
CA GLY A 97 -7.83 2.70 -2.43
C GLY A 97 -6.66 2.84 -3.43
N VAL A 98 -6.10 1.74 -3.91
CA VAL A 98 -5.07 1.75 -4.95
C VAL A 98 -5.73 1.64 -6.32
N ARG A 99 -5.50 2.66 -7.16
CA ARG A 99 -6.04 2.76 -8.52
C ARG A 99 -4.89 2.80 -9.52
N TYR A 100 -5.07 2.13 -10.65
CA TYR A 100 -4.03 2.03 -11.68
C TYR A 100 -4.47 2.71 -12.98
N ARG A 101 -3.50 3.15 -13.78
CA ARG A 101 -3.69 3.77 -15.09
C ARG A 101 -3.19 2.84 -16.20
N ASN A 102 -3.83 2.85 -17.37
CA ASN A 102 -3.46 2.09 -18.58
C ASN A 102 -3.51 0.55 -18.41
N LEU A 103 -4.63 0.03 -17.90
CA LEU A 103 -4.88 -1.39 -17.62
C LEU A 103 -6.19 -1.92 -18.21
#